data_AF-A0A3D5SUZ3-F1
#
_entry.id   AF-A0A3D5SUZ3-F1
#
_cell.length_a   1.000
_cell.length_b   1.000
_cell.length_c   1.000
_cell.angle_alpha   90.00
_cell.angle_beta   90.00
_cell.angle_gamma   90.00
#
_symmetry.space_group_name_H-M   'P 1'
#
loop_
_entity.id
_entity.type
_entity.pdbx_description
1 polymer ?
#
loop_
_entity_poly.entity_id
_entity_poly.type
_entity_poly.pdbx_seq_one_letter_code
_entity_poly.pdbx_strand_id
1 'polypeptide(L)' 'MSAAPTTGAAAGRGRLWLLAAAFAAIWFSTLQYRSLVRPDEGRYAEIAREMAVSGDWVTPRLN' A
#
# COMPACT_ATOMS: atom_id res chain seq x y z
N MET A 1 -44.62 18.90 -1.07
CA MET A 1 -43.82 17.92 -1.85
C MET A 1 -42.63 17.52 -1.01
N SER A 2 -42.61 16.30 -0.45
CA SER A 2 -41.51 15.78 0.39
C SER A 2 -40.72 14.76 -0.43
N ALA A 3 -39.43 14.99 -0.66
CA ALA A 3 -38.57 14.08 -1.41
C ALA A 3 -38.11 12.90 -0.53
N ALA A 4 -38.18 11.69 -1.06
CA ALA A 4 -37.75 10.46 -0.38
C ALA A 4 -36.22 10.29 -0.42
N PRO A 5 -35.61 9.68 0.62
CA PRO A 5 -34.17 9.47 0.67
C PRO A 5 -33.73 8.37 -0.30
N THR A 6 -32.76 8.68 -1.16
CA THR A 6 -32.11 7.73 -2.07
C THR A 6 -31.14 6.82 -1.32
N THR A 7 -31.65 5.73 -0.74
CA THR A 7 -30.86 4.73 0.02
C THR A 7 -29.89 3.91 -0.84
N GLY A 8 -30.00 3.97 -2.18
CA GLY A 8 -29.24 3.11 -3.10
C GLY A 8 -27.73 3.36 -3.21
N ALA A 9 -27.22 4.53 -2.81
CA ALA A 9 -25.82 4.90 -3.06
C ALA A 9 -24.81 4.18 -2.15
N ALA A 10 -25.21 3.76 -0.94
CA ALA A 10 -24.31 3.14 0.03
C ALA A 10 -23.89 1.72 -0.38
N ALA A 11 -24.83 0.92 -0.91
CA ALA A 11 -24.57 -0.44 -1.36
C ALA A 11 -23.59 -0.49 -2.55
N GLY A 12 -23.68 0.47 -3.48
CA GLY A 12 -22.75 0.60 -4.60
C GLY A 12 -21.33 0.94 -4.17
N ARG A 13 -21.16 1.82 -3.18
CA ARG A 13 -19.84 2.18 -2.63
C ARG A 13 -19.16 1.00 -1.94
N GLY A 14 -19.90 0.22 -1.14
CA GLY A 14 -19.36 -0.98 -0.50
C GLY A 14 -18.83 -1.98 -1.52
N ARG A 15 -19.57 -2.20 -2.61
CA ARG A 15 -19.14 -3.10 -3.69
C ARG A 15 -17.89 -2.60 -4.41
N LEU A 16 -17.76 -1.29 -4.64
CA LEU A 16 -16.54 -0.71 -5.23
C LEU A 16 -15.32 -0.91 -4.32
N TRP A 17 -15.47 -0.70 -3.00
CA TRP A 17 -14.39 -0.95 -2.05
C TRP A 17 -13.98 -2.43 -1.99
N LEU A 18 -14.95 -3.35 -2.06
CA LEU A 18 -14.64 -4.79 -2.14
C LEU A 18 -13.88 -5.14 -3.41
N LEU A 19 -14.27 -4.59 -4.57
CA LEU A 19 -13.55 -4.79 -5.82
C LEU A 19 -12.14 -4.19 -5.76
N ALA A 20 -11.97 -3.00 -5.19
CA ALA A 20 -10.67 -2.36 -5.01
C ALA A 20 -9.77 -3.19 -4.05
N ALA A 21 -10.32 -3.71 -2.97
CA ALA A 21 -9.60 -4.57 -2.03
C ALA A 21 -9.18 -5.90 -2.69
N ALA A 22 -10.08 -6.54 -3.45
CA ALA A 22 -9.77 -7.76 -4.18
C ALA A 22 -8.68 -7.50 -5.24
N PHE A 23 -8.78 -6.40 -5.98
CA PHE A 23 -7.75 -5.98 -6.93
C PHE A 23 -6.39 -5.78 -6.26
N ALA A 24 -6.35 -5.01 -5.16
CA ALA A 24 -5.13 -4.79 -4.40
C ALA A 24 -4.54 -6.10 -3.90
N ALA A 25 -5.36 -7.01 -3.36
CA ALA A 25 -4.90 -8.30 -2.87
C ALA A 25 -4.22 -9.15 -3.96
N ILE A 26 -4.81 -9.24 -5.17
CA ILE A 26 -4.18 -10.03 -6.24
C ILE A 26 -2.94 -9.30 -6.78
N TRP A 27 -3.00 -7.97 -6.91
CA TRP A 27 -1.88 -7.16 -7.40
C TRP A 27 -0.66 -7.25 -6.49
N PHE A 28 -0.87 -7.16 -5.17
CA PHE A 28 0.20 -7.21 -4.19
C PHE A 28 0.58 -8.64 -3.73
N SER A 29 -0.08 -9.68 -4.27
CA SER A 29 0.12 -11.07 -3.85
C SER A 29 1.55 -11.60 -4.02
N THR A 30 2.35 -10.99 -4.89
CA THR A 30 3.70 -11.47 -5.26
C THR A 30 4.85 -10.71 -4.59
N LEU A 31 4.58 -9.67 -3.79
CA LEU A 31 5.63 -8.78 -3.24
C LEU A 31 6.71 -9.51 -2.41
N GLN A 32 6.35 -10.61 -1.75
CA GLN A 32 7.26 -11.42 -0.91
C GLN A 32 7.67 -12.74 -1.56
N TYR A 33 7.28 -12.96 -2.82
CA TYR A 33 7.59 -14.22 -3.50
C TYR A 33 9.07 -14.33 -3.87
N ARG A 34 9.74 -13.21 -4.14
CA ARG A 34 11.16 -13.15 -4.51
C ARG A 34 11.99 -12.38 -3.48
N SER A 35 13.21 -12.84 -3.26
CA SER A 35 14.21 -12.09 -2.50
C SER A 35 14.60 -10.81 -3.23
N LEU A 36 15.13 -9.84 -2.48
CA LEU A 36 15.57 -8.57 -3.03
C LEU A 36 16.69 -8.77 -4.05
N VAL A 37 16.47 -8.25 -5.25
CA VAL A 37 17.41 -8.31 -6.37
C VAL A 37 18.57 -7.35 -6.10
N ARG A 38 19.79 -7.88 -6.14
CA ARG A 38 21.01 -7.09 -5.96
C ARG A 38 21.31 -6.24 -7.20
N PRO A 39 21.95 -5.06 -7.02
CA PRO A 39 22.29 -4.43 -5.75
C PRO A 39 21.18 -3.50 -5.23
N ASP A 40 20.31 -3.01 -6.10
CA ASP A 40 19.49 -1.84 -5.81
C ASP A 40 18.33 -2.10 -4.86
N GLU A 41 17.60 -3.22 -5.02
CA GLU A 41 16.44 -3.49 -4.14
C GLU A 41 16.91 -3.58 -2.68
N GLY A 42 18.00 -4.31 -2.42
CA GLY A 42 18.60 -4.43 -1.09
C GLY A 42 19.12 -3.11 -0.54
N ARG A 43 19.84 -2.34 -1.35
CA ARG A 43 20.41 -1.05 -0.95
C ARG A 43 19.35 -0.05 -0.51
N TYR A 44 18.29 0.10 -1.30
CA TYR A 44 17.22 1.04 -0.96
C TYR A 44 16.36 0.56 0.21
N ALA A 45 16.14 -0.75 0.33
CA ALA A 45 15.46 -1.31 1.49
C ALA A 45 16.25 -1.05 2.79
N GLU A 46 17.57 -1.18 2.75
CA GLU A 46 18.43 -0.94 3.91
C GLU A 46 18.49 0.54 4.30
N ILE A 47 18.60 1.46 3.34
CA ILE A 47 18.53 2.90 3.61
C ILE A 47 17.20 3.24 4.32
N ALA A 48 16.08 2.76 3.80
CA ALA A 48 14.77 3.00 4.41
C ALA A 48 14.67 2.40 5.83
N ARG A 49 15.25 1.22 6.04
CA ARG A 49 15.33 0.58 7.36
C ARG A 49 16.14 1.42 8.33
N GLU A 50 17.32 1.90 7.94
CA GLU A 50 18.17 2.74 8.78
C GLU A 50 17.50 4.08 9.14
N MET A 51 16.81 4.71 8.18
CA MET A 51 16.03 5.93 8.43
C MET A 51 14.89 5.68 9.43
N ALA A 52 14.16 4.56 9.27
CA ALA A 52 13.07 4.20 10.18
C ALA A 52 13.57 3.86 11.60
N VAL A 53 14.73 3.20 11.73
CA VAL A 53 15.32 2.82 13.02
C VAL A 53 15.96 4.02 13.73
N SER A 54 16.64 4.89 13.01
CA SER A 54 17.31 6.06 13.59
C SER A 54 16.37 7.24 13.86
N GLY A 55 15.24 7.31 13.14
CA GLY A 55 14.36 8.48 13.14
C GLY A 55 14.93 9.68 12.39
N ASP A 56 16.11 9.56 11.78
CA ASP A 56 16.69 10.57 10.90
C ASP A 56 16.15 10.36 9.47
N TRP A 57 15.13 11.15 9.13
CA TRP A 57 14.51 11.12 7.80
C TRP A 57 15.17 12.08 6.81
N VAL A 58 16.22 12.81 7.23
CA VAL A 58 16.89 13.82 6.41
C VAL A 58 18.15 13.25 5.78
N THR A 59 18.96 12.54 6.57
CA THR A 59 20.27 12.04 6.12
C THR A 59 20.22 10.52 5.90
N PRO A 60 20.13 10.04 4.65
CA PRO A 60 20.17 8.61 4.37
C PRO A 60 21.56 8.04 4.67
N ARG A 61 21.57 6.83 5.24
CA ARG A 61 22.79 6.08 5.61
C ARG A 61 22.69 4.66 5.05
N LEU A 62 23.85 4.07 4.77
CA LEU A 62 23.99 2.72 4.24
C LEU A 62 25.31 2.17 4.77
N ASN A 63 25.26 1.34 5.82
CA ASN A 63 26.44 0.77 6.48
C ASN A 63 26.83 -0.61 5.94
#